data_AF-A0A833U986-F1
#
_entry.id   AF-A0A833U986-F1
#
_cell.length_a   1.000
_cell.length_b   1.000
_cell.length_c   1.000
_cell.angle_alpha   90.00
_cell.angle_beta   90.00
_cell.angle_gamma   90.00
#
_symmetry.space_group_name_H-M   'P 1'
#
loop_
_entity.id
_entity.type
_entity.pdbx_description
1 polymer ?
#
loop_
_entity_poly.entity_id
_entity_poly.type
_entity_poly.pdbx_seq_one_letter_code
_entity_poly.pdbx_strand_id
1 'polypeptide(L)'
;MICIILDNLKEPQCQQAAAKCVSSKSKNSVSYPRPNTYWFRDWFLHLYNNYGRIQVINNFFELLAVYFPKSNEGCPEHAEYGRDLNWGEFIHFWSGAARTNLKKQATKAFGWSSETQTQFEQAQNDFPLIVYKN
;
A
#
# COMPACT_ATOMS: atom_id res chain seq x y z
N MET A 1 -8.89 -1.36 -7.23
CA MET A 1 -8.11 -2.43 -7.88
C MET A 1 -8.47 -2.63 -9.36
N ILE A 2 -9.74 -2.60 -9.76
CA ILE A 2 -10.20 -2.87 -11.16
C ILE A 2 -9.51 -2.02 -12.25
N CYS A 3 -9.31 -0.70 -12.07
CA CYS A 3 -8.74 0.15 -13.15
C CYS A 3 -7.35 -0.30 -13.60
N ILE A 4 -6.52 -0.70 -12.64
CA ILE A 4 -5.11 -1.03 -12.82
C ILE A 4 -4.95 -2.41 -13.49
N ILE A 5 -5.91 -3.31 -13.29
CA ILE A 5 -5.92 -4.64 -13.91
C ILE A 5 -6.15 -4.51 -15.42
N LEU A 6 -7.01 -3.57 -15.83
CA LEU A 6 -7.31 -3.32 -17.25
C LEU A 6 -6.11 -2.75 -18.03
N ASP A 7 -5.22 -1.99 -17.38
CA ASP A 7 -4.00 -1.45 -18.00
C ASP A 7 -3.01 -2.54 -18.45
N ASN A 8 -3.09 -3.76 -17.91
CA ASN A 8 -2.24 -4.88 -18.34
C ASN A 8 -2.71 -5.54 -19.64
N LEU A 9 -3.91 -5.21 -20.12
CA LEU A 9 -4.45 -5.73 -21.38
C LEU A 9 -4.03 -4.83 -22.54
N LYS A 10 -3.54 -5.44 -23.63
CA LYS A 10 -2.98 -4.72 -24.80
C LYS A 10 -4.05 -4.19 -25.76
N GLU A 11 -5.31 -4.59 -25.58
CA GLU A 11 -6.41 -4.19 -26.45
C GLU A 11 -6.72 -2.68 -26.31
N PRO A 12 -6.85 -1.92 -27.43
CA PRO A 12 -7.07 -0.47 -27.38
C PRO A 12 -8.31 -0.05 -26.57
N GLN A 13 -9.40 -0.82 -26.67
CA GLN A 13 -10.61 -0.59 -25.89
C GLN A 13 -10.38 -0.74 -24.38
N CYS A 14 -9.54 -1.70 -23.96
CA CYS A 14 -9.22 -1.93 -22.56
C CYS A 14 -8.34 -0.81 -22.01
N GLN A 15 -7.37 -0.34 -22.79
CA GLN A 15 -6.52 0.80 -22.42
C GLN A 15 -7.33 2.09 -22.27
N GLN A 16 -8.29 2.34 -23.18
CA GLN A 16 -9.16 3.51 -23.06
C GLN A 16 -10.08 3.41 -21.83
N ALA A 17 -10.62 2.22 -21.55
CA ALA A 17 -11.43 1.99 -20.35
C ALA A 17 -10.60 2.19 -19.06
N ALA A 18 -9.36 1.71 -19.05
CA ALA A 18 -8.43 1.88 -17.94
C ALA A 18 -8.09 3.35 -17.71
N ALA A 19 -7.76 4.10 -18.76
CA ALA A 19 -7.48 5.54 -18.67
C ALA A 19 -8.68 6.33 -18.10
N LYS A 20 -9.90 6.02 -18.54
CA LYS A 20 -11.14 6.61 -17.99
C LYS A 20 -11.28 6.28 -16.50
N CYS A 21 -11.04 5.04 -16.12
CA CYS A 21 -11.14 4.57 -14.74
C CYS A 21 -10.09 5.23 -13.84
N VAL A 22 -8.83 5.33 -14.29
CA VAL A 22 -7.73 6.02 -13.58
C VAL A 22 -8.06 7.49 -13.38
N SER A 23 -8.53 8.18 -14.42
CA SER A 23 -8.94 9.60 -14.33
C SER A 23 -10.08 9.81 -13.34
N SER A 24 -11.10 8.96 -13.37
CA SER A 24 -12.22 9.01 -12.43
C SER A 24 -11.75 8.79 -10.98
N LYS A 25 -11.01 7.71 -10.70
CA LYS A 25 -10.58 7.39 -9.32
C LYS A 25 -9.57 8.38 -8.75
N SER A 26 -8.77 9.02 -9.61
CA SER A 26 -7.75 9.98 -9.17
C SER A 26 -8.33 11.29 -8.63
N LYS A 27 -9.63 11.55 -8.88
CA LYS A 27 -10.35 12.72 -8.37
C LYS A 27 -11.04 12.46 -7.03
N ASN A 28 -11.13 11.22 -6.59
CA ASN A 28 -11.83 10.87 -5.37
C ASN A 28 -10.91 11.08 -4.17
N SER A 29 -11.21 12.10 -3.38
CA SER A 29 -10.61 12.29 -2.06
C SER A 29 -11.49 11.67 -0.97
N VAL A 30 -10.86 11.40 0.16
CA VAL A 30 -11.51 11.02 1.42
C VAL A 30 -10.90 11.82 2.57
N SER A 31 -11.55 11.77 3.73
CA SER A 31 -11.12 12.48 4.95
C SER A 31 -10.10 11.72 5.79
N TYR A 32 -9.74 10.49 5.42
CA TYR A 32 -8.78 9.66 6.14
C TYR A 32 -7.47 9.48 5.32
N PRO A 33 -6.28 9.56 5.94
CA PRO A 33 -6.03 9.91 7.34
C PRO A 33 -6.22 11.39 7.65
N ARG A 34 -6.34 12.24 6.61
CA ARG A 34 -6.64 13.66 6.75
C ARG A 34 -7.56 14.13 5.62
N PRO A 35 -8.24 15.28 5.77
CA PRO A 35 -9.01 15.88 4.69
C PRO A 35 -8.21 15.99 3.39
N ASN A 36 -8.88 15.78 2.26
CA ASN A 36 -8.29 15.82 0.93
C ASN A 36 -7.19 14.78 0.68
N THR A 37 -7.31 13.58 1.26
CA THR A 37 -6.41 12.47 0.94
C THR A 37 -6.87 11.74 -0.32
N TYR A 38 -5.98 11.55 -1.29
CA TYR A 38 -6.26 10.84 -2.54
C TYR A 38 -5.50 9.52 -2.61
N TRP A 39 -5.96 8.52 -1.85
CA TRP A 39 -5.32 7.19 -1.75
C TRP A 39 -4.95 6.57 -3.10
N PHE A 40 -5.89 6.60 -4.05
CA PHE A 40 -5.64 5.99 -5.35
C PHE A 40 -4.54 6.74 -6.11
N ARG A 41 -4.66 8.06 -6.25
CA ARG A 41 -3.74 8.87 -7.06
C ARG A 41 -2.35 8.97 -6.43
N ASP A 42 -2.30 9.32 -5.15
CA ASP A 42 -1.09 9.76 -4.48
C ASP A 42 -0.34 8.58 -3.82
N TRP A 43 -0.99 7.44 -3.59
CA TRP A 43 -0.34 6.26 -3.04
C TRP A 43 -0.34 5.09 -4.03
N PHE A 44 -1.49 4.46 -4.26
CA PHE A 44 -1.55 3.18 -4.98
C PHE A 44 -1.11 3.29 -6.45
N LEU A 45 -1.53 4.33 -7.17
CA LEU A 45 -1.14 4.56 -8.56
C LEU A 45 0.35 4.88 -8.66
N HIS A 46 0.89 5.68 -7.72
CA HIS A 46 2.32 5.95 -7.65
C HIS A 46 3.10 4.65 -7.42
N LEU A 47 2.68 3.82 -6.46
CA LEU A 47 3.37 2.56 -6.17
C LEU A 47 3.34 1.61 -7.36
N TYR A 48 2.16 1.45 -7.96
CA TYR A 48 1.97 0.59 -9.12
C TYR A 48 2.88 1.01 -10.30
N ASN A 49 2.95 2.31 -10.61
CA ASN A 49 3.72 2.78 -11.76
C ASN A 49 5.23 2.74 -11.56
N ASN A 50 5.72 2.82 -10.31
CA ASN A 50 7.14 3.01 -10.03
C ASN A 50 7.85 1.77 -9.45
N TYR A 51 7.10 0.78 -8.93
CA TYR A 51 7.69 -0.36 -8.21
C TYR A 51 7.16 -1.71 -8.72
N GLY A 52 7.19 -1.96 -10.02
CA GLY A 52 6.88 -3.31 -10.54
C GLY A 52 5.39 -3.67 -10.55
N ARG A 53 4.49 -2.68 -10.55
CA ARG A 53 3.05 -2.87 -10.84
C ARG A 53 2.34 -3.79 -9.84
N ILE A 54 1.88 -4.95 -10.28
CA ILE A 54 1.20 -5.93 -9.42
C ILE A 54 2.20 -6.55 -8.43
N GLN A 55 3.49 -6.60 -8.78
CA GLN A 55 4.49 -7.25 -7.95
C GLN A 55 4.63 -6.60 -6.57
N VAL A 56 4.69 -5.27 -6.48
CA VAL A 56 4.76 -4.58 -5.16
C VAL A 56 3.54 -4.84 -4.31
N ILE A 57 2.37 -5.02 -4.93
CA ILE A 57 1.13 -5.34 -4.21
C ILE A 57 1.22 -6.77 -3.65
N ASN A 58 1.66 -7.74 -4.46
CA ASN A 58 1.82 -9.12 -4.03
C ASN A 58 2.86 -9.23 -2.92
N ASN A 59 4.03 -8.61 -3.09
CA ASN A 59 5.10 -8.59 -2.08
C ASN A 59 4.61 -8.03 -0.73
N PHE A 60 3.75 -7.01 -0.74
CA PHE A 60 3.17 -6.46 0.49
C PHE A 60 2.32 -7.50 1.22
N PHE A 61 1.43 -8.21 0.50
CA PHE A 61 0.60 -9.25 1.10
C PHE A 61 1.40 -10.48 1.53
N GLU A 62 2.47 -10.83 0.82
CA GLU A 62 3.41 -11.88 1.23
C GLU A 62 4.10 -11.51 2.54
N LEU A 63 4.59 -10.27 2.70
CA LEU A 63 5.16 -9.80 3.96
C LEU A 63 4.14 -9.86 5.10
N LEU A 64 2.90 -9.44 4.87
CA LEU A 64 1.85 -9.54 5.89
C LEU A 64 1.55 -11.00 6.26
N ALA A 65 1.51 -11.92 5.29
CA ALA A 65 1.28 -13.33 5.57
C ALA A 65 2.40 -13.97 6.41
N VAL A 66 3.64 -13.48 6.28
CA VAL A 66 4.80 -13.98 7.04
C VAL A 66 4.84 -13.40 8.45
N TYR A 67 4.67 -12.08 8.59
CA TYR A 67 4.93 -11.39 9.86
C TYR A 67 3.68 -11.09 10.69
N PHE A 68 2.51 -11.12 10.08
CA PHE A 68 1.28 -10.74 10.74
C PHE A 68 0.43 -11.98 11.04
N PRO A 69 0.33 -12.39 12.32
CA PRO A 69 -0.41 -13.58 12.69
C PRO A 69 -1.89 -13.41 12.35
N LYS A 70 -2.46 -14.44 11.75
CA LYS A 70 -3.90 -14.52 11.53
C LYS A 70 -4.56 -15.06 12.78
N SER A 71 -5.70 -14.49 13.17
CA SER A 71 -6.55 -15.12 14.16
C SER A 71 -7.15 -16.38 13.52
N ASN A 72 -7.11 -17.49 14.24
CA ASN A 72 -7.90 -18.68 13.93
C ASN A 72 -9.30 -18.59 14.57
N GLU A 73 -9.65 -17.43 15.12
CA GLU A 73 -10.96 -17.16 15.71
C GLU A 73 -11.94 -16.83 14.58
N GLY A 74 -12.47 -17.87 13.93
CA GLY A 74 -13.38 -17.75 12.78
C GLY A 74 -13.40 -18.99 11.88
N CYS A 75 -14.08 -18.90 10.73
CA CYS A 75 -14.04 -19.94 9.69
C CYS A 75 -12.58 -20.12 9.20
N PRO A 76 -11.99 -21.33 9.23
CA PRO A 76 -10.59 -21.56 8.83
C PRO A 76 -10.26 -21.10 7.40
N GLU A 77 -11.26 -21.08 6.53
CA GLU A 77 -11.14 -20.62 5.15
C GLU A 77 -10.98 -19.08 5.04
N HIS A 78 -11.26 -18.33 6.11
CA HIS A 78 -11.34 -16.86 6.15
C HIS A 78 -10.61 -16.30 7.39
N ALA A 79 -9.44 -16.84 7.72
CA ALA A 79 -8.64 -16.34 8.85
C ALA A 79 -8.28 -14.86 8.67
N GLU A 80 -8.74 -14.01 9.60
CA GLU A 80 -8.50 -12.57 9.62
C GLU A 80 -7.15 -12.25 10.26
N TYR A 81 -6.59 -11.07 10.02
CA TYR A 81 -5.41 -10.63 10.76
C TYR A 81 -5.80 -10.38 12.23
N GLY A 82 -4.97 -10.81 13.18
CA GLY A 82 -5.29 -10.71 14.62
C GLY A 82 -5.37 -9.27 15.16
N ARG A 83 -4.95 -8.28 14.37
CA ARG A 83 -5.11 -6.83 14.63
C ARG A 83 -4.97 -6.02 13.35
N ASP A 84 -5.20 -4.72 13.44
CA ASP A 84 -4.86 -3.76 12.39
C ASP A 84 -3.37 -3.35 12.43
N LEU A 85 -2.87 -2.93 11.27
CA LEU A 85 -1.57 -2.25 11.16
C LEU A 85 -1.68 -0.83 11.68
N ASN A 86 -0.67 -0.38 12.43
CA ASN A 86 -0.48 1.06 12.64
C ASN A 86 0.15 1.73 11.41
N TRP A 87 0.25 3.07 11.41
CA TRP A 87 0.76 3.81 10.26
C TRP A 87 2.23 3.53 9.96
N GLY A 88 3.04 3.39 11.00
CA GLY A 88 4.46 3.06 10.86
C GLY A 88 4.68 1.69 10.21
N GLU A 89 3.97 0.67 10.69
CA GLU A 89 4.00 -0.68 10.13
C GLU A 89 3.53 -0.69 8.68
N PHE A 90 2.42 -0.02 8.38
CA PHE A 90 1.93 0.11 7.01
C PHE A 90 3.02 0.64 6.08
N ILE A 91 3.70 1.73 6.45
CA ILE A 91 4.72 2.37 5.62
C ILE A 91 6.00 1.51 5.55
N HIS A 92 6.37 0.85 6.65
CA HIS A 92 7.53 -0.04 6.72
C HIS A 92 7.36 -1.26 5.81
N PHE A 93 6.20 -1.93 5.87
CA PHE A 93 5.90 -3.09 5.04
C PHE A 93 5.83 -2.74 3.56
N TRP A 94 5.18 -1.62 3.21
CA TRP A 94 5.20 -1.14 1.81
C TRP A 94 6.62 -0.80 1.35
N SER A 95 7.47 -0.26 2.23
CA SER A 95 8.86 0.03 1.89
C SER A 95 9.65 -1.25 1.59
N GLY A 96 9.44 -2.30 2.38
CA GLY A 96 9.95 -3.64 2.10
C GLY A 96 9.47 -4.20 0.76
N ALA A 97 8.16 -4.13 0.52
CA ALA A 97 7.54 -4.61 -0.70
C ALA A 97 8.09 -3.91 -1.96
N ALA A 98 8.32 -2.59 -1.87
CA ALA A 98 8.89 -1.76 -2.93
C ALA A 98 10.43 -1.81 -2.98
N ARG A 99 11.08 -2.44 -1.99
CA ARG A 99 12.54 -2.49 -1.79
C ARG A 99 13.20 -1.11 -1.71
N THR A 100 12.44 -0.07 -1.34
CA THR A 100 12.89 1.31 -1.17
C THR A 100 12.11 1.99 -0.06
N ASN A 101 12.71 2.96 0.63
CA ASN A 101 12.07 3.69 1.72
C ASN A 101 10.99 4.63 1.16
N LEU A 102 9.72 4.36 1.51
CA LEU A 102 8.58 5.11 1.01
C LEU A 102 8.14 6.25 1.94
N LYS A 103 8.91 6.57 3.00
CA LYS A 103 8.59 7.66 3.93
C LYS A 103 8.30 8.97 3.19
N LYS A 104 9.13 9.37 2.24
CA LYS A 104 8.92 10.60 1.44
C LYS A 104 7.59 10.58 0.68
N GLN A 105 7.27 9.43 0.07
CA GLN A 105 6.01 9.27 -0.64
C GLN A 105 4.81 9.30 0.31
N ALA A 106 4.93 8.68 1.48
CA ALA A 106 3.87 8.66 2.49
C ALA A 106 3.63 10.05 3.07
N THR A 107 4.71 10.81 3.34
CA THR A 107 4.62 12.22 3.75
C THR A 107 3.85 13.06 2.72
N LYS A 108 4.12 12.84 1.43
CA LYS A 108 3.40 13.54 0.35
C LYS A 108 1.93 13.15 0.29
N ALA A 109 1.63 11.85 0.34
CA ALA A 109 0.27 11.32 0.18
C ALA A 109 -0.63 11.58 1.40
N PHE A 110 -0.08 11.42 2.60
CA PHE A 110 -0.84 11.32 3.84
C PHE A 110 -0.46 12.37 4.89
N GLY A 111 0.70 13.00 4.74
CA GLY A 111 1.35 13.75 5.83
C GLY A 111 2.25 12.84 6.67
N TRP A 112 2.92 13.42 7.66
CA TRP A 112 3.82 12.70 8.55
C TRP A 112 3.81 13.32 9.94
N SER A 113 3.28 12.59 10.93
CA SER A 113 3.25 13.03 12.33
C SER A 113 4.41 12.45 13.13
N SER A 114 4.64 12.98 14.33
CA SER A 114 5.58 12.40 15.30
C SER A 114 5.18 10.99 15.74
N GLU A 115 3.87 10.74 15.86
CA GLU A 115 3.34 9.40 16.14
C GLU A 115 3.68 8.42 15.02
N THR A 116 3.45 8.79 13.76
CA THR A 116 3.84 7.96 12.61
C THR A 116 5.34 7.74 12.57
N GLN A 117 6.16 8.76 12.91
CA GLN A 117 7.61 8.59 13.01
C GLN A 117 7.98 7.53 14.05
N THR A 118 7.41 7.62 15.25
CA THR A 118 7.67 6.69 16.36
C THR A 118 7.25 5.27 15.99
N GLN A 119 6.04 5.12 15.43
CA GLN A 119 5.54 3.83 14.95
C GLN A 119 6.43 3.24 13.82
N PHE A 120 6.95 4.09 12.93
CA PHE A 120 7.79 3.65 11.82
C PHE A 120 9.14 3.14 12.31
N GLU A 121 9.77 3.86 13.24
CA GLU A 121 11.01 3.43 13.89
C GLU A 121 10.80 2.13 14.69
N GLN A 122 9.69 2.03 15.42
CA GLN A 122 9.35 0.82 16.15
C GLN A 122 9.13 -0.37 15.19
N ALA A 123 8.42 -0.16 14.08
CA ALA A 123 8.22 -1.20 13.08
C ALA A 123 9.56 -1.68 12.47
N GLN A 124 10.53 -0.79 12.26
CA GLN A 124 11.87 -1.19 11.80
C GLN A 124 12.60 -2.06 12.82
N ASN A 125 12.39 -1.84 14.11
CA ASN A 125 12.98 -2.63 15.19
C ASN A 125 12.26 -3.98 15.36
N ASP A 126 10.93 -3.99 15.24
CA ASP A 126 10.10 -5.19 15.41
C ASP A 126 10.22 -6.14 14.20
N PHE A 127 10.42 -5.59 13.01
CA PHE A 127 10.49 -6.35 11.75
C PHE A 127 11.83 -6.12 11.00
N PRO A 128 13.00 -6.37 11.64
CA PRO A 128 14.30 -5.98 11.10
C PRO A 128 14.71 -6.75 9.84
N LEU A 129 14.04 -7.87 9.56
CA LEU A 129 14.25 -8.68 8.36
C LEU A 129 13.60 -8.07 7.09
N ILE A 130 12.75 -7.04 7.23
CA ILE A 130 12.18 -6.30 6.12
C ILE A 130 13.18 -5.22 5.67
N VAL A 131 14.00 -5.57 4.67
CA VAL A 131 15.11 -4.72 4.22
C VAL A 131 14.76 -3.93 2.94
N TYR A 132 15.10 -2.64 2.92
CA TYR A 132 14.94 -1.75 1.77
C TYR A 132 16.00 -0.65 1.75
N LYS A 133 16.20 -0.02 0.58
CA LYS A 133 17.14 1.10 0.43
C LYS A 133 16.58 2.37 1.08
N ASN A 134 17.44 3.16 1.73
CA ASN A 134 17.07 4.45 2.32
C ASN A 134 16.92 5.57 1.30
#